data_AF-A0A1H3ET96-F1
#
_entry.id   AF-A0A1H3ET96-F1
#
_cell.length_a   1.000
_cell.length_b   1.000
_cell.length_c   1.000
_cell.angle_alpha   90.00
_cell.angle_beta   90.00
_cell.angle_gamma   90.00
#
_symmetry.space_group_name_H-M   'P 1'
#
loop_
_entity.id
_entity.type
_entity.pdbx_description
1 polymer ?
#
loop_
_entity_poly.entity_id
_entity_poly.type
_entity_poly.pdbx_seq_one_letter_code
_entity_poly.pdbx_strand_id
1 'polypeptide(L)' 'MSAAAIVAVVLLGAIVAPLVLYGLVRSEHDRREVMDRTTAERTARRDHEDE' A
#
# COMPACT_ATOMS: atom_id res chain seq x y z
N MET A 1 3.19 24.87 25.85
CA MET A 1 4.24 24.00 25.28
C MET A 1 5.41 24.88 24.85
N SER A 2 6.66 24.47 25.09
CA SER A 2 7.83 25.21 24.61
C SER A 2 8.04 24.98 23.12
N ALA A 3 8.74 25.89 22.43
CA ALA A 3 9.12 25.73 21.03
C ALA A 3 9.91 24.42 20.80
N ALA A 4 10.78 24.06 21.75
CA ALA A 4 11.51 22.79 21.72
C ALA A 4 10.60 21.56 21.73
N ALA A 5 9.52 21.57 22.53
CA ALA A 5 8.56 20.48 22.55
C ALA A 5 7.80 20.35 21.23
N ILE A 6 7.45 21.48 20.59
CA ILE A 6 6.78 21.48 19.28
C ILE A 6 7.72 20.90 18.22
N VAL A 7 8.97 21.35 18.17
CA VAL A 7 9.98 20.84 17.23
C VAL A 7 10.19 19.33 17.41
N ALA A 8 10.29 18.85 18.65
CA ALA A 8 10.45 17.42 18.93
C ALA A 8 9.28 16.59 18.40
N VAL A 9 8.03 17.04 18.58
CA VAL A 9 6.84 16.36 18.06
C VAL A 9 6.82 16.34 16.54
N VAL A 10 7.18 17.45 15.88
CA VAL A 10 7.26 17.53 14.42
C VAL A 10 8.32 16.57 13.87
N LEU A 11 9.51 16.54 14.49
CA LEU A 11 10.58 15.61 14.09
C LEU A 11 10.17 14.15 14.27
N LEU A 12 9.51 13.82 15.39
CA LEU A 12 8.97 12.49 15.63
C LEU A 12 7.95 12.12 14.55
N GLY A 13 7.01 13.03 14.25
CA GLY A 13 6.01 12.84 13.20
C GLY A 13 6.65 12.63 11.82
N ALA A 14 7.68 13.40 11.49
CA ALA A 14 8.39 13.29 10.21
C ALA A 14 9.08 11.92 10.01
N ILE A 15 9.44 11.24 11.10
CA ILE A 15 10.04 9.89 11.06
C ILE A 15 8.95 8.82 11.13
N VAL A 16 7.98 8.96 12.04
CA VAL A 16 6.95 7.94 12.28
C VAL A 16 5.95 7.85 11.12
N ALA A 17 5.52 8.99 10.56
CA ALA A 17 4.54 9.02 9.49
C ALA A 17 4.96 8.21 8.24
N PRO A 18 6.17 8.38 7.66
CA PRO A 18 6.57 7.57 6.50
C PRO A 18 6.72 6.09 6.84
N LEU A 19 7.11 5.73 8.07
CA LEU A 19 7.18 4.33 8.51
C LEU A 19 5.80 3.68 8.60
N VAL A 20 4.80 4.41 9.11
CA VAL A 20 3.40 3.96 9.11
C VAL A 20 2.90 3.77 7.68
N LEU A 21 3.12 4.75 6.80
CA LEU A 21 2.75 4.64 5.39
C LEU A 21 3.43 3.46 4.70
N TYR A 22 4.73 3.26 4.96
CA TYR A 22 5.46 2.10 4.45
C TYR A 22 4.85 0.78 4.92
N GLY A 23 4.50 0.66 6.20
CA GLY A 23 3.84 -0.52 6.75
C GLY A 23 2.50 -0.80 6.09
N LEU A 24 1.67 0.24 5.89
CA LEU A 24 0.39 0.12 5.21
C LEU A 24 0.56 -0.32 3.75
N VAL A 25 1.43 0.34 2.99
CA VAL A 25 1.72 0.01 1.59
C VAL A 25 2.26 -1.42 1.47
N ARG A 26 3.16 -1.83 2.36
CA ARG A 26 3.69 -3.18 2.40
C ARG A 26 2.60 -4.21 2.68
N SER A 27 1.74 -3.96 3.68
CA SER A 27 0.61 -4.85 3.98
C SER A 27 -0.37 -4.98 2.81
N GLU A 28 -0.50 -3.94 2.00
CA GLU A 28 -1.30 -3.96 0.78
C GLU A 28 -0.60 -4.80 -0.30
N HIS A 29 0.70 -4.61 -0.50
CA HIS A 29 1.49 -5.40 -1.45
C HIS A 29 1.48 -6.90 -1.11
N ASP A 30 1.61 -7.26 0.17
CA ASP A 30 1.59 -8.66 0.61
C ASP A 30 0.21 -9.31 0.42
N ARG A 31 -0.86 -8.50 0.36
CA ARG A 31 -2.24 -8.95 0.12
C ARG A 31 -2.66 -8.94 -1.34
N ARG A 32 -1.83 -8.43 -2.25
CA ARG A 32 -2.10 -8.56 -3.68
C ARG A 32 -1.90 -10.01 -4.07
N GLU A 33 -3.00 -10.70 -4.35
CA GLU A 33 -2.93 -11.88 -5.21
C GLU A 33 -2.29 -11.42 -6.52
N VAL A 34 -1.06 -11.86 -6.73
CA VAL A 34 -0.34 -11.65 -7.98
C VAL A 34 -1.10 -12.48 -9.03
N MET A 35 -2.01 -11.82 -9.75
CA MET A 35 -2.72 -12.49 -10.84
C MET A 35 -1.69 -12.84 -11.90
N ASP A 36 -1.45 -14.13 -12.06
CA ASP A 36 -0.52 -14.64 -13.06
C ASP A 36 -0.92 -14.12 -14.44
N ARG A 37 0.07 -13.88 -15.29
CA ARG A 37 -0.10 -13.24 -16.60
C ARG A 37 -1.16 -13.96 -17.43
N THR A 38 -1.15 -15.30 -17.43
CA THR A 38 -2.11 -16.09 -18.20
C THR A 38 -3.55 -15.92 -17.70
N THR A 39 -3.73 -15.76 -16.38
CA THR A 39 -5.04 -15.47 -15.78
C THR A 39 -5.50 -14.05 -16.10
N ALA A 40 -4.59 -13.08 -16.10
CA ALA A 40 -4.88 -11.71 -16.50
C ALA A 40 -5.33 -11.61 -17.96
N GLU A 41 -4.64 -12.29 -18.87
CA GLU A 41 -4.97 -12.34 -20.30
C GLU A 41 -6.31 -13.06 -20.55
N ARG A 42 -6.64 -14.11 -19.79
CA ARG A 42 -7.95 -14.80 -19.86
C ARG A 42 -9.10 -13.91 -19.39
N THR A 43 -8.96 -13.26 -18.23
CA THR A 43 -9.98 -12.32 -17.72
C THR A 43 -10.18 -11.14 -18.66
N ALA A 44 -9.10 -10.63 -19.27
CA ALA A 44 -9.18 -9.52 -20.24
C ALA A 44 -9.92 -9.90 -21.53
N ARG A 45 -9.90 -11.17 -21.93
CA ARG A 45 -10.63 -11.64 -23.11
C ARG A 45 -12.14 -11.67 -22.94
N ARG A 46 -12.68 -11.58 -21.70
CA ARG A 46 -14.09 -11.86 -21.40
C ARG A 46 -14.56 -13.08 -22.20
N ASP A 47 -13.82 -14.19 -22.10
CA ASP A 47 -14.35 -15.48 -22.52
C ASP A 47 -15.48 -15.82 -21.53
N HIS A 48 -16.68 -15.32 -21.83
CA HIS A 48 -17.90 -15.99 -21.45
C HIS A 48 -17.94 -17.20 -22.38
N GLU A 49 -17.62 -18.38 -21.85
CA GLU A 49 -18.14 -19.60 -22.48
C GLU A 49 -19.66 -19.45 -22.39
N ASP A 50 -20.25 -18.96 -23.48
CA ASP A 50 -21.69 -18.87 -23.67
C ASP A 50 -22.22 -20.31 -23.66
N GLU A 51 -22.82 -20.72 -22.54
CA GLU A 51 -23.60 -21.97 -22.43
C GLU A 51 -25.07 -21.72 -22.81
#